data_AF-A0A9W8JHI7-F1
#
_entry.id   AF-A0A9W8JHI7-F1
#
_cell.length_a   1.000
_cell.length_b   1.000
_cell.length_c   1.000
_cell.angle_alpha   90.00
_cell.angle_beta   90.00
_cell.angle_gamma   90.00
#
_symmetry.space_group_name_H-M   'P 1'
#
loop_
_entity.id
_entity.type
_entity.pdbx_description
1 polymer ?
#
loop_
_entity_poly.entity_id
_entity_poly.type
_entity_poly.pdbx_seq_one_letter_code
_entity_poly.pdbx_strand_id
1 'polypeptide(L)'
;MNPLRRALQSLKTHQAGPWRLVVSPDPNRFPGALPRENEREWHMKLDAKSNLDDYEENGLLFSYASNDTAKGSSSKAGQPMATEWVRIVGDGSRKTADGRTINDLLREELRNFPSYPLHDARSAEKVAEDMEKRLGEIARFERVEDIPSPSPK
;
A
#
# COMPACT_ATOMS: atom_id res chain seq x y z
N MET A 1 9.34 3.79 -14.73
CA MET A 1 9.35 4.04 -13.27
C MET A 1 8.48 2.97 -12.61
N ASN A 2 8.95 2.31 -11.55
CA ASN A 2 8.18 1.29 -10.83
C ASN A 2 6.86 1.89 -10.30
N PRO A 3 5.68 1.28 -10.56
CA PRO A 3 4.39 1.78 -10.07
C PRO A 3 4.34 1.97 -8.55
N LEU A 4 4.95 1.06 -7.79
CA LEU A 4 5.05 1.18 -6.33
C LEU A 4 5.88 2.40 -5.94
N ARG A 5 7.07 2.58 -6.54
CA ARG A 5 7.91 3.75 -6.29
C ARG A 5 7.19 5.05 -6.61
N ARG A 6 6.42 5.09 -7.70
CA ARG A 6 5.61 6.26 -8.09
C ARG A 6 4.55 6.58 -7.06
N ALA A 7 3.81 5.59 -6.57
CA ALA A 7 2.81 5.80 -5.52
C ALA A 7 3.49 6.29 -4.23
N LEU A 8 4.58 5.65 -3.81
CA LEU A 8 5.31 5.99 -2.59
C LEU A 8 5.99 7.38 -2.67
N GLN A 9 6.27 7.91 -3.87
CA GLN A 9 6.74 9.29 -4.03
C GLN A 9 5.73 10.34 -3.56
N SER A 10 4.44 10.03 -3.49
CA SER A 10 3.43 10.92 -2.90
C SER A 10 3.68 11.18 -1.41
N LEU A 11 4.40 10.31 -0.71
CA LEU A 11 4.84 10.57 0.67
C LEU A 11 5.78 11.77 0.79
N LYS A 12 6.49 12.15 -0.29
CA LYS A 12 7.42 13.29 -0.29
C LYS A 12 6.72 14.64 -0.27
N THR A 13 5.46 14.71 -0.68
CA THR A 13 4.70 15.97 -0.71
C THR A 13 4.15 16.27 0.67
N HIS A 14 4.99 16.92 1.48
CA HIS A 14 4.86 17.46 2.86
C HIS A 14 3.53 18.09 3.33
N GLN A 15 2.45 18.10 2.54
CA GLN A 15 1.24 18.89 2.84
C GLN A 15 -0.06 18.07 2.78
N ALA A 16 0.02 16.77 2.51
CA ALA A 16 -1.14 15.91 2.32
C ALA A 16 -1.48 15.07 3.57
N GLY A 17 -1.73 15.71 4.72
CA GLY A 17 -2.39 15.04 5.85
C GLY A 17 -1.75 13.77 6.40
N PRO A 18 -2.44 13.08 7.32
CA PRO A 18 -2.10 11.70 7.61
C PRO A 18 -2.39 10.85 6.37
N TRP A 19 -1.37 10.15 5.89
CA TRP A 19 -1.50 9.14 4.86
C TRP A 19 -1.99 7.83 5.50
N ARG A 20 -2.76 7.08 4.72
CA ARG A 20 -3.15 5.72 5.04
C ARG A 20 -2.59 4.80 3.97
N LEU A 21 -1.85 3.78 4.40
CA LEU A 21 -1.49 2.66 3.54
C LEU A 21 -2.66 1.69 3.53
N VAL A 22 -3.32 1.52 2.39
CA VAL A 22 -4.45 0.60 2.21
C VAL A 22 -3.99 -0.59 1.38
N VAL A 23 -4.32 -1.81 1.82
CA VAL A 23 -3.99 -3.06 1.12
C VAL A 23 -5.24 -3.94 1.00
N SER A 24 -5.52 -4.42 -0.21
CA SER A 24 -6.66 -5.30 -0.53
C SER A 24 -6.21 -6.47 -1.43
N PRO A 25 -6.59 -7.73 -1.17
CA PRO A 25 -7.37 -8.16 -0.01
C PRO A 25 -6.60 -8.01 1.30
N ASP A 26 -7.29 -7.98 2.44
CA ASP A 26 -6.68 -7.89 3.77
C ASP A 26 -5.64 -9.02 3.96
N PRO A 27 -4.33 -8.71 4.05
CA PRO A 27 -3.29 -9.72 4.16
C PRO A 27 -3.33 -10.46 5.50
N ASN A 28 -4.00 -9.92 6.53
CA ASN A 28 -4.18 -10.60 7.83
C ASN A 28 -5.18 -11.76 7.72
N ARG A 29 -6.16 -11.65 6.82
CA ARG A 29 -7.26 -12.60 6.68
C ARG A 29 -7.13 -13.48 5.44
N PHE A 30 -6.53 -12.97 4.38
CA PHE A 30 -6.49 -13.63 3.08
C PHE A 30 -5.05 -13.79 2.56
N PRO A 31 -4.74 -14.90 1.88
CA PRO A 31 -3.45 -15.14 1.24
C PRO A 31 -3.28 -14.44 -0.12
N GLY A 32 -4.06 -13.38 -0.40
CA GLY A 32 -4.14 -12.74 -1.72
C GLY A 32 -5.21 -13.36 -2.62
N ALA A 33 -5.64 -12.60 -3.63
CA ALA A 33 -6.50 -13.13 -4.69
C ALA A 33 -5.70 -14.09 -5.58
N LEU A 34 -6.38 -15.00 -6.25
CA LEU A 34 -5.80 -16.07 -7.07
C LEU A 34 -6.06 -15.78 -8.57
N PRO A 35 -5.30 -14.86 -9.21
CA PRO A 35 -5.58 -14.48 -10.59
C PRO A 35 -5.18 -15.57 -11.59
N ARG A 36 -4.19 -16.40 -11.23
CA ARG A 36 -3.63 -17.51 -12.02
C ARG A 36 -3.16 -18.62 -11.09
N GLU A 37 -2.88 -19.78 -11.68
CA GLU A 37 -2.26 -20.89 -10.98
C GLU A 37 -0.93 -20.41 -10.35
N ASN A 38 -0.78 -20.61 -9.04
CA ASN A 38 0.38 -20.23 -8.21
C ASN A 38 0.68 -18.72 -8.06
N GLU A 39 -0.06 -17.83 -8.72
CA GLU A 39 0.04 -16.39 -8.44
C GLU A 39 -0.86 -16.00 -7.27
N ARG A 40 -0.43 -14.96 -6.56
CA ARG A 40 -1.24 -14.25 -5.58
C ARG A 40 -1.19 -12.76 -5.85
N GLU A 41 -2.31 -12.12 -5.64
CA GLU A 41 -2.52 -10.73 -5.98
C GLU A 41 -3.05 -9.92 -4.81
N TRP A 42 -2.46 -8.74 -4.66
CA TRP A 42 -2.91 -7.68 -3.79
C TRP A 42 -2.88 -6.36 -4.55
N HIS A 43 -3.54 -5.38 -3.98
CA HIS A 43 -3.58 -4.01 -4.43
C HIS A 43 -3.22 -3.14 -3.25
N MET A 44 -2.35 -2.17 -3.48
CA MET A 44 -1.88 -1.23 -2.48
C MET A 44 -2.12 0.19 -2.97
N LYS A 45 -2.49 1.09 -2.06
CA LYS A 45 -2.67 2.51 -2.34
C LYS A 45 -2.31 3.33 -1.12
N LEU A 46 -1.83 4.55 -1.35
CA LEU A 46 -1.75 5.58 -0.31
C LEU A 46 -2.96 6.49 -0.43
N ASP A 47 -3.71 6.65 0.66
CA ASP A 47 -4.89 7.49 0.71
C ASP A 47 -4.81 8.49 1.87
N ALA A 48 -4.86 9.77 1.54
CA ALA A 48 -4.96 10.86 2.50
C ALA A 48 -6.42 11.26 2.78
N LYS A 49 -7.40 10.76 2.01
CA LYS A 49 -8.82 10.91 2.34
C LYS A 49 -9.17 10.09 3.57
N SER A 50 -10.05 10.65 4.39
CA SER A 50 -10.54 9.99 5.61
C SER A 50 -11.71 9.03 5.38
N ASN A 51 -12.27 8.94 4.17
CA ASN A 51 -13.47 8.13 3.91
C ASN A 51 -13.10 6.71 3.49
N LEU A 52 -12.76 5.87 4.46
CA LEU A 52 -12.51 4.44 4.23
C LEU A 52 -13.80 3.67 3.93
N ASP A 53 -14.95 4.24 4.27
CA ASP A 53 -16.28 3.68 4.02
C ASP A 53 -16.50 3.42 2.52
N ASP A 54 -15.91 4.24 1.63
CA ASP A 54 -15.94 4.02 0.19
C ASP A 54 -15.42 2.62 -0.18
N TYR A 55 -14.41 2.11 0.53
CA TYR A 55 -13.86 0.77 0.25
C TYR A 55 -14.79 -0.34 0.71
N GLU A 56 -15.43 -0.17 1.87
CA GLU A 56 -16.40 -1.13 2.40
C GLU A 56 -17.67 -1.17 1.55
N GLU A 57 -18.17 -0.02 1.10
CA GLU A 57 -19.33 0.11 0.21
C GLU A 57 -19.08 -0.57 -1.15
N ASN A 58 -17.85 -0.53 -1.64
CA ASN A 58 -17.43 -1.26 -2.84
C ASN A 58 -17.13 -2.76 -2.59
N GLY A 59 -17.38 -3.25 -1.37
CA GLY A 59 -17.22 -4.65 -1.01
C GLY A 59 -15.77 -5.12 -0.93
N LEU A 60 -14.81 -4.21 -0.78
CA LEU A 60 -13.41 -4.57 -0.61
C LEU A 60 -13.15 -5.11 0.79
N LEU A 61 -12.45 -6.23 0.86
CA LEU A 61 -11.86 -6.72 2.09
C LEU A 61 -10.46 -6.11 2.18
N PHE A 62 -10.23 -5.14 3.06
CA PHE A 62 -8.95 -4.46 3.13
C PHE A 62 -8.45 -4.32 4.56
N SER A 63 -7.15 -4.08 4.69
CA SER A 63 -6.55 -3.57 5.91
C SER A 63 -5.86 -2.27 5.60
N TYR A 64 -5.77 -1.39 6.59
CA TYR A 64 -5.04 -0.14 6.45
C TYR A 64 -4.25 0.21 7.70
N ALA A 65 -3.28 1.09 7.54
CA ALA A 65 -2.52 1.69 8.63
C ALA A 65 -2.34 3.18 8.36
N SER A 66 -2.48 4.01 9.38
CA SER A 66 -2.37 5.47 9.28
C SER A 66 -1.13 5.97 10.01
N ASN A 67 -0.40 6.90 9.40
CA ASN A 67 0.71 7.60 10.07
C ASN A 67 0.23 8.88 10.74
N ASP A 68 -0.81 8.78 11.57
CA ASP A 68 -1.50 9.91 12.17
C ASP A 68 -0.60 10.70 13.14
N THR A 69 0.23 11.55 12.55
CA THR A 69 1.05 12.53 13.24
C THR A 69 0.16 13.73 13.49
N ALA A 70 -0.76 13.58 14.44
CA ALA A 70 -1.70 14.61 14.81
C ALA A 70 -0.97 15.90 15.21
N LYS A 71 -0.95 16.88 14.29
CA LYS A 71 -1.04 18.33 14.55
C LYS A 71 -1.29 19.09 13.24
N GLY A 72 -2.57 19.33 12.97
CA GLY A 72 -3.04 20.42 12.11
C GLY A 72 -2.63 20.33 10.64
N SER A 73 -3.17 19.37 9.89
CA SER A 73 -3.05 19.42 8.44
C SER A 73 -4.20 20.22 7.85
N SER A 74 -3.93 21.49 7.52
CA SER A 74 -4.76 22.24 6.59
C SER A 74 -4.60 21.60 5.21
N SER A 75 -5.60 20.83 4.76
CA SER A 75 -5.65 20.30 3.39
C SER A 75 -5.65 21.49 2.42
N LYS A 76 -4.53 21.74 1.74
CA LYS A 76 -4.50 22.74 0.65
C LYS A 76 -5.24 22.18 -0.55
N ALA A 77 -6.15 22.98 -1.09
CA ALA A 77 -6.86 22.67 -2.34
C ALA A 77 -5.85 22.42 -3.48
N GLY A 78 -5.98 21.30 -4.18
CA GLY A 78 -5.21 20.97 -5.38
C GLY A 78 -4.12 19.89 -5.23
N GLN A 79 -3.89 19.33 -4.04
CA GLN A 79 -2.99 18.17 -3.90
C GLN A 79 -3.74 16.85 -4.09
N PRO A 80 -3.13 15.84 -4.75
CA PRO A 80 -3.74 14.52 -4.88
C PRO A 80 -3.95 13.90 -3.51
N MET A 81 -5.23 13.75 -3.14
CA MET A 81 -5.62 13.18 -1.85
C MET A 81 -5.47 11.66 -1.80
N ALA A 82 -5.10 11.02 -2.91
CA ALA A 82 -4.89 9.58 -2.98
C ALA A 82 -4.01 9.24 -4.19
N THR A 83 -3.28 8.13 -4.13
CA THR A 83 -2.54 7.58 -5.27
C THR A 83 -3.41 6.66 -6.11
N GLU A 84 -2.92 6.32 -7.28
CA GLU A 84 -3.46 5.18 -8.04
C GLU A 84 -3.24 3.88 -7.26
N TRP A 85 -4.03 2.86 -7.61
CA TRP A 85 -3.80 1.52 -7.10
C TRP A 85 -2.58 0.90 -7.77
N VAL A 86 -1.75 0.27 -6.94
CA VAL A 86 -0.62 -0.54 -7.38
C VAL A 86 -0.99 -1.99 -7.18
N ARG A 87 -1.08 -2.73 -8.29
CA ARG A 87 -1.24 -4.19 -8.26
C ARG A 87 0.10 -4.81 -7.93
N ILE A 88 0.08 -5.66 -6.92
CA ILE A 88 1.21 -6.41 -6.39
C ILE A 88 0.93 -7.88 -6.70
N VAL A 89 1.75 -8.48 -7.56
CA VAL A 89 1.64 -9.90 -7.90
C VAL A 89 2.86 -10.63 -7.37
N GLY A 90 2.65 -11.62 -6.50
CA GLY A 90 3.69 -12.51 -6.01
C GLY A 90 3.43 -13.94 -6.45
N ASP A 91 4.49 -14.74 -6.58
CA ASP A 91 4.34 -16.19 -6.57
C ASP A 91 4.02 -16.63 -5.14
N GLY A 92 2.88 -17.28 -4.94
CA GLY A 92 2.39 -17.68 -3.60
C GLY A 92 3.30 -18.66 -2.87
N SER A 93 4.24 -19.30 -3.58
CA SER A 93 5.24 -20.21 -3.03
C SER A 93 6.59 -19.54 -2.75
N ARG A 94 6.84 -18.36 -3.35
CA ARG A 94 8.13 -17.67 -3.25
C ARG A 94 8.29 -17.00 -1.89
N LYS A 95 9.51 -17.08 -1.36
CA LYS A 95 9.91 -16.51 -0.07
C LYS A 95 11.16 -15.68 -0.24
N THR A 96 11.32 -14.67 0.61
CA THR A 96 12.58 -13.95 0.80
C THR A 96 13.65 -14.89 1.37
N ALA A 97 14.90 -14.44 1.41
CA ALA A 97 16.02 -15.22 1.94
C ALA A 97 15.83 -15.64 3.42
N ASP A 98 15.08 -14.86 4.20
CA ASP A 98 14.72 -15.14 5.59
C ASP A 98 13.40 -15.92 5.74
N GLY A 99 12.84 -16.42 4.64
CA GLY A 99 11.69 -17.32 4.65
C GLY A 99 10.33 -16.63 4.77
N ARG A 100 10.26 -15.29 4.66
CA ARG A 100 9.01 -14.53 4.70
C ARG A 100 8.27 -14.59 3.37
N THR A 101 6.95 -14.72 3.46
CA THR A 101 6.04 -14.62 2.31
C THR A 101 5.69 -13.17 2.03
N ILE A 102 5.11 -12.90 0.86
CA ILE A 102 4.60 -11.56 0.54
C ILE A 102 3.52 -11.08 1.52
N ASN A 103 2.73 -12.01 2.07
CA ASN A 103 1.74 -11.70 3.10
C ASN A 103 2.41 -11.20 4.38
N ASP A 104 3.51 -11.84 4.79
CA ASP A 104 4.27 -11.42 5.97
C ASP A 104 4.85 -10.02 5.76
N LEU A 105 5.39 -9.76 4.57
CA LEU A 105 5.91 -8.43 4.22
C LEU A 105 4.81 -7.37 4.22
N LEU A 106 3.65 -7.62 3.60
CA LEU A 106 2.53 -6.67 3.58
C LEU A 106 1.98 -6.39 4.99
N ARG A 107 1.88 -7.41 5.85
CA ARG A 107 1.51 -7.25 7.27
C ARG A 107 2.54 -6.41 8.02
N GLU A 108 3.82 -6.64 7.75
CA GLU A 108 4.90 -5.87 8.35
C GLU A 108 4.89 -4.41 7.89
N GLU A 109 4.63 -4.14 6.62
CA GLU A 109 4.49 -2.79 6.11
C GLU A 109 3.31 -2.08 6.78
N LEU A 110 2.14 -2.72 6.87
CA LEU A 110 1.00 -2.17 7.60
C LEU A 110 1.33 -1.89 9.07
N ARG A 111 2.05 -2.79 9.75
CA ARG A 111 2.45 -2.61 11.15
C ARG A 111 3.46 -1.47 11.33
N ASN A 112 4.41 -1.32 10.41
CA ASN A 112 5.49 -0.35 10.51
C ASN A 112 5.08 1.04 10.01
N PHE A 113 4.09 1.12 9.10
CA PHE A 113 3.67 2.36 8.46
C PHE A 113 3.38 3.52 9.43
N PRO A 114 2.70 3.31 10.57
CA PRO A 114 2.47 4.38 11.54
C PRO A 114 3.74 4.98 12.15
N SER A 115 4.83 4.22 12.18
CA SER A 115 6.12 4.62 12.77
C SER A 115 7.10 5.20 11.74
N TYR A 116 6.75 5.22 10.45
CA TYR A 116 7.65 5.72 9.43
C TYR A 116 7.87 7.24 9.57
N PRO A 117 9.14 7.70 9.47
CA PRO A 117 9.48 9.12 9.54
C PRO A 117 9.09 9.83 8.24
N LEU A 118 7.80 10.08 8.04
CA LEU A 118 7.27 10.69 6.82
C LEU A 118 7.20 12.23 6.89
N HIS A 119 7.86 12.82 7.89
CA HIS A 119 7.87 14.26 8.16
C HIS A 119 8.86 15.03 7.29
N ASP A 120 9.73 14.35 6.53
CA ASP A 120 10.60 14.98 5.56
C ASP A 120 10.73 14.19 4.26
N ALA A 121 11.03 14.88 3.15
CA ALA A 121 11.07 14.27 1.82
C ALA A 121 12.19 13.24 1.66
N ARG A 122 13.30 13.38 2.39
CA ARG A 122 14.43 12.45 2.33
C ARG A 122 14.11 11.17 3.11
N SER A 123 13.50 11.31 4.28
CA SER A 123 13.05 10.16 5.06
C SER A 123 11.89 9.42 4.37
N ALA A 124 10.94 10.15 3.77
CA ALA A 124 9.89 9.57 2.93
C ALA A 124 10.46 8.85 1.69
N GLU A 125 11.50 9.40 1.05
CA GLU A 125 12.22 8.71 -0.03
C GLU A 125 12.85 7.41 0.43
N LYS A 126 13.53 7.41 1.57
CA LYS A 126 14.15 6.21 2.11
C LYS A 126 13.11 5.13 2.42
N VAL A 127 12.00 5.50 3.04
CA VAL A 127 10.88 4.59 3.29
C VAL A 127 10.35 4.02 1.97
N ALA A 128 10.17 4.87 0.95
CA ALA A 128 9.72 4.43 -0.36
C ALA A 128 10.67 3.40 -1.00
N GLU A 129 11.97 3.66 -0.94
CA GLU A 129 13.02 2.77 -1.47
C GLU A 129 13.10 1.45 -0.68
N ASP A 130 13.03 1.51 0.64
CA ASP A 130 13.07 0.33 1.52
C ASP A 130 11.84 -0.57 1.29
N MET A 131 10.65 0.02 1.15
CA MET A 131 9.42 -0.71 0.79
C MET A 131 9.50 -1.34 -0.60
N GLU A 132 9.93 -0.57 -1.60
CA GLU A 132 10.10 -1.04 -2.98
C GLU A 132 11.07 -2.23 -3.02
N LYS A 133 12.22 -2.10 -2.36
CA LYS A 133 13.25 -3.13 -2.32
C LYS A 133 12.74 -4.41 -1.67
N ARG A 134 12.15 -4.31 -0.47
CA ARG A 134 11.68 -5.48 0.29
C ARG A 134 10.58 -6.25 -0.45
N LEU A 135 9.55 -5.55 -0.92
CA LEU A 135 8.46 -6.19 -1.65
C LEU A 135 8.94 -6.70 -3.02
N GLY A 136 9.84 -5.98 -3.68
CA GLY A 136 10.39 -6.33 -4.99
C GLY A 136 11.27 -7.57 -5.02
N GLU A 137 11.70 -8.10 -3.85
CA GLU A 137 12.44 -9.37 -3.78
C GLU A 137 11.61 -10.56 -4.27
N ILE A 138 10.29 -10.51 -4.08
CA ILE A 138 9.38 -11.63 -4.34
C ILE A 138 8.10 -11.25 -5.07
N ALA A 139 7.90 -9.96 -5.38
CA ALA A 139 6.73 -9.44 -6.05
C ALA A 139 7.09 -8.61 -7.29
N ARG A 140 6.14 -8.51 -8.22
CA ARG A 140 6.14 -7.56 -9.34
C ARG A 140 5.01 -6.55 -9.17
N PHE A 141 5.21 -5.34 -9.69
CA PHE A 141 4.30 -4.22 -9.51
C PHE A 141 3.74 -3.75 -10.84
N GLU A 142 2.42 -3.62 -10.92
CA GLU A 142 1.70 -3.15 -12.09
C GLU A 142 0.80 -1.97 -11.71
N ARG A 143 0.62 -1.03 -12.63
CA ARG A 143 -0.31 0.09 -12.42
C ARG A 143 -1.73 -0.38 -12.73
N VAL A 144 -2.69 0.04 -11.91
CA VAL A 144 -4.12 -0.14 -12.17
C VAL A 144 -4.81 1.21 -12.06
N GLU A 145 -5.62 1.55 -13.05
CA GLU A 145 -6.34 2.83 -13.08
C GLU A 145 -7.68 2.75 -12.32
N ASP A 146 -8.21 1.53 -12.14
CA ASP A 146 -9.50 1.28 -11.49
C ASP A 146 -9.38 0.76 -10.05
N ILE A 147 -10.47 0.91 -9.29
CA ILE A 147 -10.64 0.24 -7.99
C ILE A 147 -10.59 -1.28 -8.24
N PRO A 148 -9.81 -2.05 -7.45
CA PRO A 148 -9.76 -3.49 -7.63
C PRO A 148 -11.14 -4.12 -7.48
N SER A 149 -11.42 -5.16 -8.27
CA SER A 149 -12.67 -5.90 -8.14
C SER A 149 -12.82 -6.47 -6.73
N PRO A 150 -14.04 -6.53 -6.18
CA PRO A 150 -14.28 -7.16 -4.88
C PRO A 150 -13.76 -8.59 -4.89
N SER A 151 -13.08 -8.98 -3.82
CA SER A 151 -12.58 -10.35 -3.69
C SER A 151 -13.76 -11.32 -3.63
N PRO A 152 -13.70 -12.48 -4.32
CA PRO A 152 -14.76 -13.48 -4.22
C PRO A 152 -14.92 -13.92 -2.76
N LYS A 153 -16.17 -13.92 -2.29
CA LYS A 153 -16.57 -14.35 -0.94
C LYS A 153 -16.30 -15.83 -0.71
#